data_AF-A0A919YEN7-F1
#
_entry.id   AF-A0A919YEN7-F1
#
_cell.length_a   1.000
_cell.length_b   1.000
_cell.length_c   1.000
_cell.angle_alpha   90.00
_cell.angle_beta   90.00
_cell.angle_gamma   90.00
#
_symmetry.space_group_name_H-M   'P 1'
#
loop_
_entity.id
_entity.type
_entity.pdbx_description
1 polymer ?
#
loop_
_entity_poly.entity_id
_entity_poly.type
_entity_poly.pdbx_seq_one_letter_code
_entity_poly.pdbx_strand_id
1 'polypeptide(L)'
;MTELLVGFSLFFAAGAYFLLADLLQVSTRANTKAILQVAKIGKGKSSSLHVLLFRLSAWLAEHLKLSDYYKRKTAATLRSAGITLTPEVFLSQAIVKASLIFGAGMALLPFLPLLSPLLIFLAIAFFFKDYRSADEAVRKKREQIESELPRFVATVSQELKASRDVLRILETYANHAGESLQHELQMTIADMKSGSLETALLRLETRIGSTMLSDMVRGLLAVLRGDQGVVYFEMLAHDFKLAEIQRLKRIAMKRPGKIRKYSFLMLACFMLTYMVIIGMEIMKAVGELF
;
A
#
# COMPACT_ATOMS: atom_id res chain seq x y z
N MET A 1 23.83 43.48 9.82
CA MET A 1 24.49 42.44 10.65
C MET A 1 23.86 41.05 10.44
N THR A 2 22.54 40.96 10.21
CA THR A 2 21.82 39.72 9.90
C THR A 2 22.15 39.10 8.53
N GLU A 3 22.32 39.91 7.47
CA GLU A 3 22.58 39.36 6.13
C GLU A 3 23.97 38.74 5.95
N LEU A 4 24.98 39.31 6.61
CA LEU A 4 26.34 38.73 6.66
C LEU A 4 26.37 37.40 7.42
N LEU A 5 25.52 37.26 8.44
CA LEU A 5 25.43 36.04 9.25
C LEU A 5 24.73 34.91 8.48
N VAL A 6 23.73 35.25 7.65
CA VAL A 6 23.09 34.29 6.73
C VAL A 6 24.06 33.85 5.65
N GLY A 7 24.79 34.78 5.03
CA GLY A 7 25.83 34.46 4.03
C GLY A 7 26.91 33.55 4.60
N PHE A 8 27.40 33.86 5.81
CA PHE A 8 28.37 33.02 6.51
C PHE A 8 27.82 31.63 6.84
N SER A 9 26.57 31.54 7.30
CA SER A 9 25.93 30.25 7.58
C SER A 9 25.75 29.37 6.34
N LEU A 10 25.47 29.99 5.18
CA LEU A 10 25.31 29.29 3.90
C LEU A 10 26.65 28.76 3.38
N PHE A 11 27.71 29.57 3.45
CA PHE A 11 29.05 29.16 3.04
C PHE A 11 29.65 28.11 4.00
N PHE A 12 29.38 28.23 5.30
CA PHE A 12 29.80 27.25 6.29
C PHE A 12 29.06 25.91 6.11
N ALA A 13 27.75 25.95 5.81
CA ALA A 13 26.98 24.75 5.50
C ALA A 13 27.43 24.07 4.19
N ALA A 14 27.75 24.86 3.16
CA ALA A 14 28.31 24.35 1.91
C ALA A 14 29.71 23.72 2.13
N GLY A 15 30.59 24.39 2.88
CA GLY A 15 31.92 23.89 3.24
C GLY A 15 31.86 22.61 4.08
N ALA A 16 30.97 22.55 5.08
CA ALA A 16 30.74 21.37 5.89
C ALA A 16 30.17 20.20 5.07
N TYR A 17 29.31 20.48 4.09
CA TYR A 17 28.79 19.48 3.17
C TYR A 17 29.88 18.87 2.28
N PHE A 18 30.79 19.68 1.73
CA PHE A 18 31.89 19.18 0.92
C PHE A 18 32.92 18.39 1.75
N LEU A 19 33.22 18.83 2.97
CA LEU A 19 34.11 18.10 3.88
C LEU A 19 33.52 16.76 4.33
N LEU A 20 32.20 16.70 4.61
CA LEU A 20 31.51 15.44 4.92
C LEU A 20 31.44 14.51 3.70
N ALA A 21 31.27 15.05 2.50
CA ALA A 21 31.24 14.26 1.26
C ALA A 21 32.60 13.63 0.94
N ASP A 22 33.70 14.30 1.28
CA ASP A 22 35.07 13.82 1.05
C ASP A 22 35.53 12.84 2.15
N LEU A 23 35.16 13.10 3.41
CA LEU A 23 35.45 12.22 4.56
C LEU A 23 34.76 10.84 4.44
N LEU A 24 33.63 10.76 3.74
CA LEU A 24 32.82 9.55 3.58
C LEU A 24 33.18 8.68 2.37
N GLN A 25 34.26 8.98 1.61
CA GLN A 25 34.73 8.21 0.44
C GLN A 25 33.58 7.64 -0.44
N VAL A 26 32.73 8.53 -0.97
CA VAL A 26 31.57 8.13 -1.79
C VAL A 26 32.05 7.60 -3.15
N SER A 27 32.11 6.27 -3.28
CA SER A 27 32.48 5.61 -4.54
C SER A 27 31.46 5.86 -5.67
N THR A 28 32.00 5.84 -6.88
CA THR A 28 31.59 6.52 -8.11
C THR A 28 30.17 6.24 -8.68
N ARG A 29 29.66 7.28 -9.37
CA ARG A 29 28.35 7.43 -10.04
C ARG A 29 27.92 6.31 -11.01
N ALA A 30 28.82 5.44 -11.46
CA ALA A 30 28.57 4.42 -12.47
C ALA A 30 27.78 3.21 -11.91
N ASN A 31 28.14 2.71 -10.73
CA ASN A 31 27.49 1.53 -10.12
C ASN A 31 26.04 1.83 -9.69
N THR A 32 25.71 3.10 -9.44
CA THR A 32 24.37 3.54 -9.01
C THR A 32 23.33 3.47 -10.13
N LYS A 33 23.71 3.68 -11.40
CA LYS A 33 22.77 3.62 -12.54
C LYS A 33 22.33 2.20 -12.84
N ALA A 34 23.23 1.22 -12.69
CA ALA A 34 22.96 -0.18 -12.98
C ALA A 34 21.94 -0.78 -11.99
N ILE A 35 22.03 -0.43 -10.71
CA ILE A 35 21.13 -0.97 -9.66
C ILE A 35 19.72 -0.33 -9.75
N LEU A 36 19.64 0.95 -10.13
CA LEU A 36 18.36 1.65 -10.33
C LEU A 36 17.55 1.11 -11.52
N GLN A 37 18.20 0.59 -12.57
CA GLN A 37 17.51 -0.08 -13.68
C GLN A 37 16.94 -1.44 -13.29
N VAL A 38 17.60 -2.16 -12.38
CA VAL A 38 17.17 -3.50 -11.92
C VAL A 38 16.01 -3.41 -10.92
N ALA A 39 15.91 -2.34 -10.15
CA ALA A 39 14.90 -2.22 -9.08
C ALA A 39 13.45 -1.96 -9.55
N LYS A 40 13.20 -1.66 -10.84
CA LYS A 40 11.83 -1.45 -11.41
C LYS A 40 10.86 -0.60 -10.56
N ILE A 41 11.35 0.32 -9.73
CA ILE A 41 10.50 1.28 -9.00
C ILE A 41 10.26 2.49 -9.89
N GLY A 42 9.13 2.47 -10.60
CA GLY A 42 8.48 3.65 -11.16
C GLY A 42 9.16 4.29 -12.37
N LYS A 43 8.43 4.32 -13.50
CA LYS A 43 8.69 5.24 -14.62
C LYS A 43 8.48 6.70 -14.13
N GLY A 44 9.48 7.28 -13.49
CA GLY A 44 9.51 8.68 -13.10
C GLY A 44 10.93 9.20 -13.27
N LYS A 45 11.10 10.27 -14.07
CA LYS A 45 12.37 10.94 -14.40
C LYS A 45 13.39 10.82 -13.26
N SER A 46 14.58 10.34 -13.58
CA SER A 46 15.73 10.27 -12.68
C SER A 46 16.10 11.67 -12.16
N SER A 47 15.45 12.10 -11.10
CA SER A 47 15.82 13.31 -10.37
C SER A 47 16.98 12.96 -9.44
N SER A 48 18.03 13.79 -9.43
CA SER A 48 19.16 13.68 -8.51
C SER A 48 18.74 13.52 -7.05
N LEU A 49 17.55 14.04 -6.70
CA LEU A 49 16.93 13.92 -5.39
C LEU A 49 16.55 12.49 -5.01
N HIS A 50 16.02 11.68 -5.94
CA HIS A 50 15.70 10.28 -5.65
C HIS A 50 16.95 9.45 -5.38
N VAL A 51 18.04 9.76 -6.07
CA VAL A 51 19.34 9.11 -5.88
C VAL A 51 19.95 9.51 -4.53
N LEU A 52 19.85 10.79 -4.15
CA LEU A 52 20.27 11.28 -2.83
C LEU A 52 19.46 10.65 -1.69
N LEU A 53 18.14 10.61 -1.82
CA LEU A 53 17.24 9.98 -0.84
C LEU A 53 17.58 8.50 -0.64
N PHE A 54 17.82 7.77 -1.73
CA PHE A 54 18.20 6.36 -1.65
C PHE A 54 19.55 6.18 -0.94
N ARG A 55 20.55 7.02 -1.24
CA ARG A 55 21.86 6.97 -0.57
C ARG A 55 21.78 7.27 0.91
N LEU A 56 21.07 8.34 1.29
CA LEU A 56 20.83 8.68 2.70
C LEU A 56 20.09 7.55 3.41
N SER A 57 19.13 6.90 2.74
CA SER A 57 18.43 5.75 3.31
C SER A 57 19.32 4.52 3.46
N ALA A 58 20.27 4.28 2.56
CA ALA A 58 21.20 3.15 2.67
C ALA A 58 22.19 3.35 3.82
N TRP A 59 22.72 4.57 3.97
CA TRP A 59 23.58 4.92 5.11
C TRP A 59 22.84 4.81 6.45
N LEU A 60 21.60 5.32 6.51
CA LEU A 60 20.79 5.25 7.71
C LEU A 60 20.38 3.80 8.04
N ALA A 61 20.21 2.95 7.02
CA ALA A 61 19.89 1.53 7.19
C ALA A 61 21.04 0.74 7.85
N GLU A 62 22.31 1.10 7.59
CA GLU A 62 23.45 0.46 8.26
C GLU A 62 23.51 0.75 9.75
N HIS A 63 23.03 1.92 10.17
CA HIS A 63 22.97 2.32 11.58
C HIS A 63 21.69 1.85 12.30
N LEU A 64 20.64 1.49 11.56
CA LEU A 64 19.33 1.20 12.14
C LEU A 64 19.20 -0.30 12.47
N LYS A 65 19.50 -0.66 13.72
CA LYS A 65 19.28 -2.01 14.24
C LYS A 65 17.81 -2.22 14.58
N LEU A 66 17.05 -2.86 13.69
CA LEU A 66 15.72 -3.36 14.02
C LEU A 66 15.84 -4.58 14.94
N SER A 67 14.89 -4.74 15.87
CA SER A 67 14.78 -5.99 16.62
C SER A 67 14.35 -7.13 15.70
N ASP A 68 14.79 -8.36 16.03
CA ASP A 68 14.59 -9.54 15.18
C ASP A 68 13.13 -9.79 14.82
N TYR A 69 12.22 -9.54 15.77
CA TYR A 69 10.77 -9.65 15.53
C TYR A 69 10.31 -8.67 14.43
N TYR A 70 10.67 -7.38 14.53
CA TYR A 70 10.24 -6.36 13.58
C TYR A 70 10.87 -6.55 12.20
N LYS A 71 12.13 -7.00 12.16
CA LYS A 71 12.83 -7.34 10.93
C LYS A 71 12.11 -8.48 10.20
N ARG A 72 11.78 -9.57 10.91
CA ARG A 72 11.04 -10.70 10.33
C ARG A 72 9.65 -10.31 9.84
N LYS A 73 8.90 -9.55 10.64
CA LYS A 73 7.56 -9.06 10.28
C LYS A 73 7.58 -8.22 9.02
N THR A 74 8.45 -7.21 8.98
CA THR A 74 8.55 -6.28 7.83
C THR A 74 9.08 -7.01 6.59
N ALA A 75 10.04 -7.93 6.74
CA ALA A 75 10.52 -8.76 5.63
C ALA A 75 9.40 -9.63 5.03
N ALA A 76 8.53 -10.20 5.86
CA ALA A 76 7.39 -10.97 5.39
C ALA A 76 6.37 -10.09 4.62
N THR A 77 6.08 -8.88 5.11
CA THR A 77 5.22 -7.91 4.42
C THR A 77 5.82 -7.48 3.08
N LEU A 78 7.12 -7.16 3.03
CA LEU A 78 7.79 -6.75 1.79
C LEU A 78 7.82 -7.87 0.75
N ARG A 79 8.13 -9.11 1.16
CA ARG A 79 8.11 -10.28 0.28
C ARG A 79 6.72 -10.55 -0.30
N SER A 80 5.68 -10.50 0.53
CA SER A 80 4.29 -10.69 0.06
C SER A 80 3.82 -9.55 -0.87
N ALA A 81 4.33 -8.34 -0.68
CA ALA A 81 4.12 -7.20 -1.57
C ALA A 81 4.91 -7.28 -2.89
N GLY A 82 5.84 -8.23 -3.04
CA GLY A 82 6.75 -8.29 -4.19
C GLY A 82 7.81 -7.19 -4.21
N ILE A 83 8.08 -6.54 -3.07
CA ILE A 83 9.07 -5.47 -2.93
C ILE A 83 10.41 -6.10 -2.55
N THR A 84 11.45 -5.88 -3.38
CA THR A 84 12.79 -6.49 -3.21
C THR A 84 13.71 -5.74 -2.23
N LEU A 85 13.18 -4.77 -1.49
CA LEU A 85 13.96 -3.98 -0.52
C LEU A 85 14.14 -4.73 0.80
N THR A 86 15.25 -4.44 1.49
CA THR A 86 15.43 -4.91 2.87
C THR A 86 14.56 -4.09 3.83
N PRO A 87 14.11 -4.68 4.95
CA PRO A 87 13.35 -3.97 6.00
C PRO A 87 14.01 -2.68 6.46
N GLU A 88 15.34 -2.71 6.61
CA GLU A 88 16.16 -1.60 7.06
C GLU A 88 16.12 -0.44 6.06
N VAL A 89 16.29 -0.73 4.76
CA VAL A 89 16.26 0.29 3.70
C VAL A 89 14.86 0.86 3.52
N PHE A 90 13.82 0.04 3.58
CA PHE A 90 12.43 0.51 3.49
C PHE A 90 12.09 1.51 4.60
N LEU A 91 12.40 1.16 5.85
CA LEU A 91 12.16 2.05 6.98
C LEU A 91 13.03 3.31 6.90
N SER A 92 14.29 3.16 6.50
CA SER A 92 15.21 4.28 6.35
C SER A 92 14.76 5.26 5.26
N GLN A 93 14.14 4.79 4.18
CA GLN A 93 13.53 5.68 3.18
C GLN A 93 12.35 6.46 3.75
N ALA A 94 11.48 5.82 4.53
CA ALA A 94 10.36 6.48 5.17
C ALA A 94 10.84 7.54 6.17
N ILE A 95 11.86 7.23 6.96
CA ILE A 95 12.49 8.15 7.92
C ILE A 95 13.13 9.34 7.18
N VAL A 96 14.00 9.09 6.20
CA VAL A 96 14.73 10.15 5.49
C VAL A 96 13.77 11.13 4.80
N LYS A 97 12.71 10.64 4.15
CA LYS A 97 11.70 11.51 3.53
C LYS A 97 10.95 12.34 4.57
N ALA A 98 10.54 11.73 5.67
CA ALA A 98 9.83 12.43 6.74
C ALA A 98 10.73 13.48 7.42
N SER A 99 12.00 13.13 7.70
CA SER A 99 13.00 14.02 8.28
C SER A 99 13.31 15.21 7.37
N LEU A 100 13.30 15.03 6.05
CA LEU A 100 13.50 16.14 5.11
C LEU A 100 12.34 17.15 5.18
N ILE A 101 11.09 16.66 5.19
CA ILE A 101 9.90 17.52 5.28
C ILE A 101 9.83 18.19 6.67
N PHE A 102 10.15 17.44 7.72
CA PHE A 102 10.21 17.94 9.10
C PHE A 102 11.29 19.02 9.26
N GLY A 103 12.50 18.77 8.75
CA GLY A 103 13.60 19.73 8.76
C GLY A 103 13.27 21.01 8.02
N ALA A 104 12.59 20.91 6.87
CA ALA A 104 12.08 22.08 6.16
C ALA A 104 11.06 22.86 7.01
N GLY A 105 10.11 22.16 7.64
CA GLY A 105 9.13 22.78 8.54
C GLY A 105 9.78 23.50 9.73
N MET A 106 10.80 22.90 10.33
CA MET A 106 11.56 23.48 11.45
C MET A 106 12.41 24.68 11.01
N ALA A 107 13.10 24.60 9.87
CA ALA A 107 13.91 25.70 9.33
C ALA A 107 13.06 26.91 8.92
N LEU A 108 11.80 26.68 8.51
CA LEU A 108 10.83 27.72 8.16
C LEU A 108 10.15 28.37 9.37
N LEU A 109 10.33 27.85 10.59
CA LEU A 109 9.70 28.36 11.81
C LEU A 109 9.98 29.86 12.08
N PRO A 110 11.22 30.37 11.98
CA PRO A 110 11.50 31.79 12.20
C PRO A 110 11.04 32.72 11.05
N PHE A 111 10.82 32.18 9.84
CA PHE A 111 10.47 32.98 8.66
C PHE A 111 8.95 32.99 8.38
N LEU A 112 8.26 31.86 8.57
CA LEU A 112 6.83 31.68 8.34
C LEU A 112 6.21 30.80 9.45
N PRO A 113 5.95 31.37 10.64
CA PRO A 113 5.50 30.62 11.81
C PRO A 113 4.12 29.95 11.61
N LEU A 114 3.28 30.46 10.71
CA LEU A 114 1.97 29.88 10.41
C LEU A 114 2.04 28.63 9.50
N LEU A 115 3.04 28.55 8.60
CA LEU A 115 3.18 27.44 7.64
C LEU A 115 3.96 26.26 8.25
N SER A 116 4.88 26.53 9.17
CA SER A 116 5.69 25.53 9.88
C SER A 116 4.88 24.38 10.52
N PRO A 117 3.81 24.61 11.32
CA PRO A 117 3.03 23.52 11.92
C PRO A 117 2.32 22.66 10.87
N LEU A 118 1.90 23.24 9.74
CA LEU A 118 1.29 22.48 8.64
C LEU A 118 2.30 21.51 8.00
N LEU A 119 3.54 21.95 7.78
CA LEU A 119 4.61 21.11 7.22
C LEU A 119 5.06 20.00 8.19
N ILE A 120 5.14 20.31 9.49
CA ILE A 120 5.43 19.30 10.52
C ILE A 120 4.33 18.23 10.56
N PHE A 121 3.05 18.65 10.54
CA PHE A 121 1.93 17.72 10.45
C PHE A 121 1.98 16.88 9.18
N LEU A 122 2.32 17.50 8.04
CA LEU A 122 2.48 16.82 6.76
C LEU A 122 3.60 15.76 6.81
N ALA A 123 4.73 16.06 7.46
CA ALA A 123 5.83 15.11 7.63
C ALA A 123 5.40 13.85 8.39
N ILE A 124 4.63 14.03 9.48
CA ILE A 124 4.07 12.93 10.27
C ILE A 124 3.09 12.12 9.41
N ALA A 125 2.18 12.79 8.70
CA ALA A 125 1.22 12.12 7.84
C ALA A 125 1.90 11.32 6.71
N PHE A 126 2.93 11.88 6.08
CA PHE A 126 3.73 11.18 5.06
C PHE A 126 4.51 10.01 5.63
N PHE A 127 5.09 10.13 6.83
CA PHE A 127 5.73 9.01 7.50
C PHE A 127 4.76 7.84 7.70
N PHE A 128 3.56 8.10 8.24
CA PHE A 128 2.56 7.04 8.44
C PHE A 128 2.05 6.46 7.12
N LYS A 129 1.90 7.28 6.09
CA LYS A 129 1.50 6.84 4.74
C LYS A 129 2.57 5.92 4.12
N ASP A 130 3.84 6.34 4.13
CA ASP A 130 4.94 5.55 3.57
C ASP A 130 5.18 4.29 4.40
N TYR A 131 5.06 4.37 5.74
CA TYR A 131 5.15 3.21 6.62
C TYR A 131 4.07 2.15 6.30
N ARG A 132 2.82 2.58 6.09
CA ARG A 132 1.69 1.68 5.76
C ARG A 132 1.67 1.24 4.30
N SER A 133 2.52 1.81 3.44
CA SER A 133 2.47 1.55 1.99
C SER A 133 2.71 0.08 1.63
N ALA A 134 3.60 -0.62 2.34
CA ALA A 134 3.85 -2.04 2.14
C ALA A 134 2.62 -2.88 2.54
N ASP A 135 2.02 -2.61 3.70
CA ASP A 135 0.79 -3.28 4.15
C ASP A 135 -0.38 -3.03 3.19
N GLU A 136 -0.49 -1.80 2.66
CA GLU A 136 -1.50 -1.46 1.65
C GLU A 136 -1.28 -2.19 0.33
N ALA A 137 -0.03 -2.37 -0.10
CA ALA A 137 0.30 -3.14 -1.29
C ALA A 137 -0.08 -4.63 -1.13
N VAL A 138 0.26 -5.24 0.01
CA VAL A 138 -0.17 -6.61 0.36
C VAL A 138 -1.70 -6.71 0.38
N ARG A 139 -2.38 -5.77 1.03
CA ARG A 139 -3.84 -5.76 1.12
C ARG A 139 -4.49 -5.66 -0.26
N LYS A 140 -4.00 -4.78 -1.14
CA LYS A 140 -4.52 -4.66 -2.51
C LYS A 140 -4.35 -5.94 -3.31
N LYS A 141 -3.18 -6.58 -3.24
CA LYS A 141 -2.93 -7.86 -3.90
C LYS A 141 -3.87 -8.95 -3.38
N ARG A 142 -4.07 -9.03 -2.06
CA ARG A 142 -5.04 -9.95 -1.44
C ARG A 142 -6.46 -9.69 -1.89
N GLU A 143 -6.90 -8.43 -1.90
CA GLU A 143 -8.25 -8.05 -2.34
C GLU A 143 -8.51 -8.42 -3.81
N GLN A 144 -7.52 -8.27 -4.69
CA GLN A 144 -7.60 -8.70 -6.08
C GLN A 144 -7.77 -10.22 -6.18
N ILE A 145 -6.92 -10.99 -5.49
CA ILE A 145 -7.01 -12.44 -5.46
C ILE A 145 -8.35 -12.91 -4.90
N GLU A 146 -8.78 -12.37 -3.75
CA GLU A 146 -10.04 -12.70 -3.09
C GLU A 146 -11.27 -12.40 -3.96
N SER A 147 -11.20 -11.38 -4.82
CA SER A 147 -12.28 -11.10 -5.77
C SER A 147 -12.41 -12.15 -6.87
N GLU A 148 -11.33 -12.87 -7.19
CA GLU A 148 -11.32 -13.93 -8.20
C GLU A 148 -11.58 -15.32 -7.59
N LEU A 149 -11.39 -15.49 -6.28
CA LEU A 149 -11.56 -16.78 -5.59
C LEU A 149 -12.93 -17.43 -5.78
N PRO A 150 -14.08 -16.74 -5.73
CA PRO A 150 -15.38 -17.39 -5.94
C PRO A 150 -15.47 -18.08 -7.31
N ARG A 151 -14.94 -17.43 -8.34
CA ARG A 151 -14.85 -18.01 -9.70
C ARG A 151 -13.90 -19.20 -9.71
N PHE A 152 -12.76 -19.09 -9.06
CA PHE A 152 -11.78 -20.17 -9.01
C PHE A 152 -12.35 -21.41 -8.33
N VAL A 153 -12.92 -21.27 -7.14
CA VAL A 153 -13.52 -22.36 -6.37
C VAL A 153 -14.66 -23.02 -7.17
N ALA A 154 -15.48 -22.23 -7.88
CA ALA A 154 -16.50 -22.76 -8.76
C ALA A 154 -15.91 -23.59 -9.93
N THR A 155 -14.81 -23.14 -10.53
CA THR A 155 -14.12 -23.92 -11.57
C THR A 155 -13.52 -25.21 -11.00
N VAL A 156 -12.89 -25.16 -9.84
CA VAL A 156 -12.36 -26.35 -9.16
C VAL A 156 -13.50 -27.35 -8.88
N SER A 157 -14.63 -26.88 -8.34
CA SER A 157 -15.82 -27.72 -8.09
C SER A 157 -16.29 -28.45 -9.34
N GLN A 158 -16.32 -27.77 -10.50
CA GLN A 158 -16.74 -28.38 -11.76
C GLN A 158 -15.70 -29.36 -12.30
N GLU A 159 -14.43 -28.99 -12.31
CA GLU A 159 -13.36 -29.87 -12.80
C GLU A 159 -13.22 -31.14 -11.95
N LEU A 160 -13.44 -31.04 -10.63
CA LEU A 160 -13.40 -32.19 -9.71
C LEU A 160 -14.47 -33.24 -10.00
N LYS A 161 -15.56 -32.90 -10.69
CA LYS A 161 -16.56 -33.88 -11.17
C LYS A 161 -16.02 -34.76 -12.28
N ALA A 162 -15.06 -34.25 -13.05
CA ALA A 162 -14.45 -34.96 -14.18
C ALA A 162 -13.10 -35.59 -13.82
N SER A 163 -12.26 -34.92 -13.03
CA SER A 163 -10.91 -35.37 -12.71
C SER A 163 -10.45 -34.89 -11.34
N ARG A 164 -9.75 -35.77 -10.61
CA ARG A 164 -9.14 -35.43 -9.31
C ARG A 164 -7.71 -34.90 -9.42
N ASP A 165 -7.23 -34.66 -10.65
CA ASP A 165 -5.89 -34.13 -10.87
C ASP A 165 -5.84 -32.65 -10.53
N VAL A 166 -5.47 -32.36 -9.27
CA VAL A 166 -5.33 -31.00 -8.75
C VAL A 166 -4.32 -30.19 -9.56
N LEU A 167 -3.20 -30.79 -10.00
CA LEU A 167 -2.19 -30.07 -10.78
C LEU A 167 -2.78 -29.59 -12.11
N ARG A 168 -3.47 -30.46 -12.83
CA ARG A 168 -4.12 -30.11 -14.11
C ARG A 168 -5.20 -29.03 -13.92
N ILE A 169 -5.95 -29.07 -12.82
CA ILE A 169 -6.96 -28.06 -12.50
C ILE A 169 -6.30 -26.69 -12.32
N LEU A 170 -5.20 -26.63 -11.55
CA LEU A 170 -4.46 -25.40 -11.34
C LEU A 170 -3.87 -24.87 -12.66
N GLU A 171 -3.30 -25.73 -13.50
CA GLU A 171 -2.76 -25.36 -14.82
C GLU A 171 -3.84 -24.75 -15.73
N THR A 172 -4.98 -25.41 -15.80
CA THR A 172 -6.11 -24.97 -16.64
C THR A 172 -6.63 -23.61 -16.19
N TYR A 173 -6.75 -23.40 -14.87
CA TYR A 173 -7.22 -22.14 -14.32
C TYR A 173 -6.17 -21.03 -14.44
N ALA A 174 -4.88 -21.33 -14.26
CA ALA A 174 -3.80 -20.34 -14.34
C ALA A 174 -3.73 -19.64 -15.72
N ASN A 175 -4.16 -20.30 -16.79
CA ASN A 175 -4.24 -19.70 -18.12
C ASN A 175 -5.30 -18.59 -18.25
N HIS A 176 -6.30 -18.58 -17.37
CA HIS A 176 -7.46 -17.68 -17.42
C HIS A 176 -7.59 -16.79 -16.16
N ALA A 177 -6.68 -16.94 -15.21
CA ALA A 177 -6.64 -16.15 -13.97
C ALA A 177 -6.17 -14.71 -14.24
N GLY A 178 -6.57 -13.76 -13.39
CA GLY A 178 -6.03 -12.40 -13.42
C GLY A 178 -4.56 -12.36 -13.02
N GLU A 179 -3.86 -11.29 -13.42
CA GLU A 179 -2.39 -11.16 -13.33
C GLU A 179 -1.83 -11.53 -11.95
N SER A 180 -2.43 -11.02 -10.87
CA SER A 180 -1.99 -11.26 -9.49
C SER A 180 -2.13 -12.71 -9.05
N LEU A 181 -3.23 -13.39 -9.41
CA LEU A 181 -3.47 -14.79 -9.05
C LEU A 181 -2.71 -15.73 -9.99
N GLN A 182 -2.65 -15.41 -11.29
CA GLN A 182 -1.90 -16.16 -12.30
C GLN A 182 -0.43 -16.33 -11.90
N HIS A 183 0.22 -15.25 -11.48
CA HIS A 183 1.62 -15.30 -11.05
C HIS A 183 1.83 -16.27 -9.88
N GLU A 184 0.96 -16.20 -8.87
CA GLU A 184 1.02 -17.08 -7.70
C GLU A 184 0.73 -18.55 -8.04
N LEU A 185 -0.22 -18.79 -8.96
CA LEU A 185 -0.53 -20.14 -9.44
C LEU A 185 0.61 -20.71 -10.27
N GLN A 186 1.22 -19.93 -11.17
CA GLN A 186 2.37 -20.39 -11.96
C GLN A 186 3.57 -20.77 -11.10
N MET A 187 3.89 -19.96 -10.07
CA MET A 187 4.92 -20.32 -9.10
C MET A 187 4.56 -21.63 -8.37
N THR A 188 3.30 -21.79 -7.99
CA THR A 188 2.82 -23.01 -7.30
C THR A 188 2.91 -24.24 -8.21
N ILE A 189 2.50 -24.12 -9.47
CA ILE A 189 2.58 -25.20 -10.47
C ILE A 189 4.05 -25.59 -10.69
N ALA A 190 4.97 -24.63 -10.76
CA ALA A 190 6.39 -24.92 -10.87
C ALA A 190 6.94 -25.66 -9.62
N ASP A 191 6.55 -25.23 -8.42
CA ASP A 191 6.88 -25.92 -7.16
C ASP A 191 6.28 -27.34 -7.13
N MET A 192 5.06 -27.53 -7.63
CA MET A 192 4.38 -28.82 -7.72
C MET A 192 5.07 -29.77 -8.70
N LYS A 193 5.56 -29.27 -9.85
CA LYS A 193 6.28 -30.08 -10.84
C LYS A 193 7.68 -30.50 -10.38
N SER A 194 8.32 -29.65 -9.56
CA SER A 194 9.69 -29.86 -9.10
C SER A 194 9.80 -30.56 -7.74
N GLY A 195 8.69 -30.69 -7.00
CA GLY A 195 8.69 -31.17 -5.63
C GLY A 195 7.34 -31.70 -5.15
N SER A 196 7.07 -31.58 -3.84
CA SER A 196 5.84 -32.11 -3.24
C SER A 196 4.65 -31.18 -3.47
N LEU A 197 3.57 -31.76 -4.01
CA LEU A 197 2.30 -31.08 -4.29
C LEU A 197 1.72 -30.40 -3.04
N GLU A 198 1.71 -31.11 -1.90
CA GLU A 198 1.18 -30.56 -0.65
C GLU A 198 2.01 -29.36 -0.17
N THR A 199 3.34 -29.47 -0.24
CA THR A 199 4.21 -28.36 0.21
C THR A 199 4.08 -27.13 -0.66
N ALA A 200 3.84 -27.29 -1.97
CA ALA A 200 3.61 -26.19 -2.88
C ALA A 200 2.31 -25.44 -2.56
N LEU A 201 1.23 -26.16 -2.25
CA LEU A 201 -0.04 -25.58 -1.83
C LEU A 201 0.07 -24.84 -0.48
N LEU A 202 0.79 -25.39 0.49
CA LEU A 202 1.06 -24.71 1.77
C LEU A 202 1.92 -23.45 1.56
N ARG A 203 2.88 -23.47 0.62
CA ARG A 203 3.63 -22.27 0.24
C ARG A 203 2.73 -21.22 -0.41
N LEU A 204 1.79 -21.61 -1.27
CA LEU A 204 0.80 -20.70 -1.83
C LEU A 204 -0.02 -20.02 -0.73
N GLU A 205 -0.51 -20.80 0.24
CA GLU A 205 -1.25 -20.29 1.40
C GLU A 205 -0.44 -19.25 2.17
N THR A 206 0.84 -19.55 2.47
CA THR A 206 1.71 -18.64 3.23
C THR A 206 2.11 -17.38 2.46
N ARG A 207 2.29 -17.45 1.12
CA ARG A 207 2.64 -16.29 0.28
C ARG A 207 1.50 -15.27 0.20
N ILE A 208 0.26 -15.74 0.09
CA ILE A 208 -0.91 -14.86 -0.04
C ILE A 208 -1.42 -14.46 1.34
N GLY A 209 -1.58 -15.40 2.27
CA GLY A 209 -2.07 -15.16 3.62
C GLY A 209 -3.51 -14.64 3.67
N SER A 210 -4.38 -15.17 2.80
CA SER A 210 -5.82 -14.92 2.79
C SER A 210 -6.56 -16.09 3.42
N THR A 211 -7.51 -15.81 4.31
CA THR A 211 -8.32 -16.85 4.97
C THR A 211 -9.19 -17.61 3.98
N MET A 212 -9.75 -16.92 2.97
CA MET A 212 -10.55 -17.56 1.91
C MET A 212 -9.67 -18.51 1.08
N LEU A 213 -8.45 -18.09 0.76
CA LEU A 213 -7.53 -18.97 0.04
C LEU A 213 -7.14 -20.20 0.89
N SER A 214 -6.92 -20.02 2.20
CA SER A 214 -6.61 -21.13 3.11
C SER A 214 -7.68 -22.22 3.07
N ASP A 215 -8.96 -21.85 3.05
CA ASP A 215 -10.06 -22.84 2.99
C ASP A 215 -10.01 -23.63 1.68
N MET A 216 -9.80 -22.94 0.56
CA MET A 216 -9.61 -23.60 -0.74
C MET A 216 -8.40 -24.54 -0.74
N VAL A 217 -7.26 -24.11 -0.21
CA VAL A 217 -6.03 -24.92 -0.12
C VAL A 217 -6.25 -26.17 0.73
N ARG A 218 -6.96 -26.07 1.85
CA ARG A 218 -7.33 -27.23 2.68
C ARG A 218 -8.18 -28.24 1.90
N GLY A 219 -9.16 -27.76 1.13
CA GLY A 219 -9.94 -28.61 0.23
C GLY A 219 -9.08 -29.31 -0.82
N LEU A 220 -8.14 -28.60 -1.44
CA LEU A 220 -7.24 -29.18 -2.45
C LEU A 220 -6.31 -30.22 -1.83
N LEU A 221 -5.80 -29.99 -0.61
CA LEU A 221 -5.00 -30.97 0.13
C LEU A 221 -5.80 -32.23 0.46
N ALA A 222 -7.07 -32.09 0.86
CA ALA A 222 -7.94 -33.24 1.10
C ALA A 222 -8.14 -34.08 -0.18
N VAL A 223 -8.36 -33.42 -1.32
CA VAL A 223 -8.47 -34.09 -2.63
C VAL A 223 -7.17 -34.81 -2.99
N LEU A 224 -6.00 -34.19 -2.77
CA LEU A 224 -4.70 -34.83 -3.00
C LEU A 224 -4.52 -36.09 -2.14
N ARG A 225 -5.12 -36.12 -0.94
CA ARG A 225 -5.11 -37.28 -0.04
C ARG A 225 -6.17 -38.33 -0.37
N GLY A 226 -6.96 -38.12 -1.42
CA GLY A 226 -7.95 -39.07 -1.93
C GLY A 226 -9.40 -38.78 -1.53
N ASP A 227 -9.67 -37.69 -0.80
CA ASP A 227 -11.02 -37.32 -0.38
C ASP A 227 -11.88 -36.83 -1.56
N GLN A 228 -13.19 -37.04 -1.47
CA GLN A 228 -14.15 -36.53 -2.45
C GLN A 228 -14.42 -35.05 -2.21
N GLY A 229 -13.62 -34.18 -2.83
CA GLY A 229 -13.75 -32.74 -2.66
C GLY A 229 -14.97 -32.08 -3.31
N VAL A 230 -15.74 -32.77 -4.16
CA VAL A 230 -16.80 -32.14 -4.99
C VAL A 230 -17.82 -31.38 -4.12
N VAL A 231 -18.39 -32.04 -3.11
CA VAL A 231 -19.41 -31.43 -2.23
C VAL A 231 -18.80 -30.29 -1.40
N TYR A 232 -17.57 -30.47 -0.91
CA TYR A 232 -16.85 -29.41 -0.18
C TYR A 232 -16.67 -28.16 -1.04
N PHE A 233 -16.19 -28.32 -2.28
CA PHE A 233 -15.97 -27.20 -3.19
C PHE A 233 -17.27 -26.57 -3.71
N GLU A 234 -18.37 -27.34 -3.83
CA GLU A 234 -19.70 -26.79 -4.12
C GLU A 234 -20.20 -25.89 -2.98
N MET A 235 -20.10 -26.35 -1.73
CA MET A 235 -20.45 -25.56 -0.56
C MET A 235 -19.56 -24.32 -0.44
N LEU A 236 -18.24 -24.48 -0.60
CA LEU A 236 -17.28 -23.38 -0.51
C LEU A 236 -17.53 -22.31 -1.59
N ALA A 237 -17.87 -22.72 -2.83
CA ALA A 237 -18.25 -21.79 -3.89
C ALA A 237 -19.51 -21.00 -3.53
N HIS A 238 -20.50 -21.66 -2.92
CA HIS A 238 -21.71 -21.01 -2.44
C HIS A 238 -21.41 -20.00 -1.32
N ASP A 239 -20.62 -20.39 -0.32
CA ASP A 239 -20.24 -19.54 0.82
C ASP A 239 -19.48 -18.30 0.36
N PHE A 240 -18.55 -18.45 -0.59
CA PHE A 240 -17.79 -17.31 -1.13
C PHE A 240 -18.69 -16.34 -1.89
N LYS A 241 -19.66 -16.86 -2.67
CA LYS A 241 -20.67 -16.03 -3.34
C LYS A 241 -21.55 -15.28 -2.34
N LEU A 242 -21.97 -15.94 -1.25
CA LEU A 242 -22.74 -15.29 -0.19
C LEU A 242 -21.92 -14.20 0.51
N ALA A 243 -20.65 -14.46 0.82
CA ALA A 243 -19.75 -13.50 1.44
C ALA A 243 -19.58 -12.25 0.55
N GLU A 244 -19.46 -12.43 -0.76
CA GLU A 244 -19.39 -11.34 -1.72
C GLU A 244 -20.69 -10.53 -1.78
N ILE A 245 -21.85 -11.20 -1.84
CA ILE A 245 -23.16 -10.53 -1.78
C ILE A 245 -23.31 -9.72 -0.50
N GLN A 246 -22.91 -10.26 0.66
CA GLN A 246 -22.94 -9.54 1.93
C GLN A 246 -21.99 -8.34 1.93
N ARG A 247 -20.81 -8.45 1.30
CA ARG A 247 -19.88 -7.33 1.11
C ARG A 247 -20.52 -6.23 0.25
N LEU A 248 -21.13 -6.59 -0.88
CA LEU A 248 -21.84 -5.65 -1.75
C LEU A 248 -23.01 -4.98 -1.05
N LYS A 249 -23.81 -5.72 -0.28
CA LYS A 249 -24.88 -5.17 0.58
C LYS A 249 -24.33 -4.18 1.60
N ARG A 250 -23.21 -4.49 2.27
CA ARG A 250 -22.55 -3.55 3.20
C ARG A 250 -22.06 -2.28 2.50
N ILE A 251 -21.55 -2.38 1.27
CA ILE A 251 -21.14 -1.21 0.48
C ILE A 251 -22.37 -0.37 0.10
N ALA A 252 -23.46 -1.02 -0.32
CA ALA A 252 -24.72 -0.35 -0.66
C ALA A 252 -25.33 0.37 0.56
N MET A 253 -25.36 -0.28 1.73
CA MET A 253 -25.85 0.31 2.99
C MET A 253 -25.06 1.55 3.44
N LYS A 254 -23.79 1.69 3.04
CA LYS A 254 -22.97 2.88 3.35
C LYS A 254 -23.25 4.07 2.41
N ARG A 255 -23.91 3.88 1.27
CA ARG A 255 -24.28 4.98 0.35
C ARG A 255 -25.23 6.02 0.95
N PRO A 256 -26.36 5.68 1.63
CA PRO A 256 -27.29 6.68 2.14
C PRO A 256 -26.66 7.66 3.15
N GLY A 257 -25.67 7.23 3.94
CA GLY A 257 -24.97 8.10 4.88
C GLY A 257 -24.13 9.22 4.21
N LYS A 258 -23.62 8.99 2.99
CA LYS A 258 -22.93 10.03 2.22
C LYS A 258 -23.91 11.04 1.63
N ILE A 259 -25.07 10.57 1.14
CA ILE A 259 -26.13 11.42 0.58
C ILE A 259 -26.67 12.37 1.66
N ARG A 260 -26.87 11.87 2.89
CA ARG A 260 -27.39 12.67 4.01
C ARG A 260 -26.53 13.90 4.34
N LYS A 261 -25.20 13.85 4.19
CA LYS A 261 -24.32 15.01 4.41
C LYS A 261 -24.56 16.12 3.38
N TYR A 262 -24.70 15.73 2.10
CA TYR A 262 -25.00 16.68 1.02
C TYR A 262 -26.42 17.23 1.10
N SER A 263 -27.40 16.40 1.48
CA SER A 263 -28.78 16.84 1.74
C SER A 263 -28.86 17.87 2.87
N PHE A 264 -28.11 17.69 3.96
CA PHE A 264 -28.04 18.67 5.05
C PHE A 264 -27.40 19.99 4.62
N LEU A 265 -26.33 19.93 3.83
CA LEU A 265 -25.66 21.12 3.29
C LEU A 265 -26.58 21.93 2.38
N MET A 266 -27.36 21.26 1.53
CA MET A 266 -28.34 21.90 0.65
C MET A 266 -29.46 22.58 1.44
N LEU A 267 -29.99 21.91 2.47
CA LEU A 267 -31.02 22.48 3.36
C LEU A 267 -30.49 23.73 4.07
N ALA A 268 -29.26 23.70 4.58
CA ALA A 268 -28.63 24.85 5.21
C ALA A 268 -28.46 26.03 4.23
N CYS A 269 -28.10 25.74 2.97
CA CYS A 269 -28.00 26.75 1.92
C CYS A 269 -29.36 27.41 1.63
N PHE A 270 -30.43 26.61 1.52
CA PHE A 270 -31.80 27.12 1.35
C PHE A 270 -32.26 27.99 2.53
N MET A 271 -32.00 27.56 3.76
CA MET A 271 -32.33 28.33 4.96
C MET A 271 -31.59 29.67 5.01
N LEU A 272 -30.31 29.69 4.63
CA LEU A 272 -29.52 30.92 4.55
C LEU A 272 -30.07 31.90 3.51
N THR A 273 -30.45 31.42 2.33
CA THR A 273 -31.05 32.29 1.31
C THR A 273 -32.33 32.95 1.80
N TYR A 274 -33.20 32.21 2.51
CA TYR A 274 -34.41 32.78 3.08
C TYR A 274 -34.13 33.77 4.20
N MET A 275 -33.17 33.48 5.11
CA MET A 275 -32.78 34.42 6.16
C MET A 275 -32.27 35.75 5.58
N VAL A 276 -31.49 35.71 4.49
CA VAL A 276 -30.98 36.90 3.83
C VAL A 276 -32.10 37.72 3.20
N ILE A 277 -33.04 37.08 2.51
CA ILE A 277 -34.21 37.76 1.92
C ILE A 277 -35.05 38.42 3.01
N ILE A 278 -35.41 37.68 4.06
CA ILE A 278 -36.21 38.21 5.18
C ILE A 278 -35.47 39.35 5.89
N GLY A 279 -34.16 39.21 6.12
CA GLY A 279 -33.34 40.24 6.74
C GLY A 279 -33.27 41.52 5.90
N MET A 280 -33.11 41.42 4.58
CA MET A 280 -33.15 42.58 3.68
C MET A 280 -34.52 43.26 3.69
N GLU A 281 -35.60 42.48 3.73
CA GLU A 281 -36.96 43.02 3.73
C GLU A 281 -37.29 43.73 5.04
N ILE A 282 -36.83 43.19 6.18
CA ILE A 282 -36.96 43.86 7.48
C ILE A 282 -36.14 45.15 7.50
N MET A 283 -34.91 45.15 6.99
CA MET A 283 -34.08 46.35 6.92
C MET A 283 -34.70 47.44 6.04
N LYS A 284 -35.31 47.06 4.91
CA LYS A 284 -36.09 47.98 4.07
C LYS A 284 -37.32 48.51 4.79
N ALA A 285 -38.11 47.63 5.39
CA ALA A 285 -39.34 48.01 6.10
C ALA A 285 -39.05 48.94 7.28
N VAL A 286 -37.96 48.71 8.01
CA VAL A 286 -37.50 49.60 9.08
C VAL A 286 -37.00 50.93 8.52
N GLY A 287 -36.27 50.92 7.39
CA GLY A 287 -35.80 52.13 6.73
C GLY A 287 -36.90 52.99 6.07
N GLU A 288 -38.08 52.44 5.81
CA GLU A 288 -39.27 53.20 5.39
C GLU A 288 -40.09 53.74 6.58
N LEU A 289 -39.89 53.18 7.78
CA LEU A 289 -40.59 53.55 9.02
C LEU A 289 -39.90 54.65 9.84
N PHE A 290 -38.63 54.95 9.55
CA PHE A 290 -37.80 56.01 10.16
C PHE A 290 -37.39 57.06 9.13
#